data_AF-A0A1M5B1A2-F1
#
_entry.id   AF-A0A1M5B1A2-F1
#
_cell.length_a   1.000
_cell.length_b   1.000
_cell.length_c   1.000
_cell.angle_alpha   90.00
_cell.angle_beta   90.00
_cell.angle_gamma   90.00
#
_symmetry.space_group_name_H-M   'P 1'
#
loop_
_entity.id
_entity.type
_entity.pdbx_description
1 polymer ?
#
loop_
_entity_poly.entity_id
_entity_poly.type
_entity_poly.pdbx_seq_one_letter_code
_entity_poly.pdbx_strand_id
1 'polypeptide(L)'
;MMILNIGNAFSQTSLTESVSSTIHENQIGIGMGVFNLGLFIAQELGTSVAAKLLDVSFLNFPFHPFFLTEQSFAYTNVTLFMLEIILYSAFMYFFVSRRAIVENFV
;
A
#
# COMPACT_ATOMS: atom_id res chain seq x y z
N MET A 1 -11.57 -3.70 -9.01
CA MET A 1 -11.96 -2.50 -8.24
C MET A 1 -12.79 -2.83 -6.98
N MET A 2 -13.85 -3.65 -7.03
CA MET A 2 -14.64 -3.95 -5.80
C MET A 2 -13.83 -4.59 -4.66
N ILE A 3 -13.02 -5.62 -4.93
CA ILE A 3 -12.23 -6.30 -3.88
C ILE A 3 -11.25 -5.34 -3.20
N LEU A 4 -10.61 -4.45 -3.97
CA LEU A 4 -9.69 -3.43 -3.44
C LEU A 4 -10.42 -2.46 -2.50
N ASN A 5 -11.59 -1.97 -2.90
CA ASN A 5 -12.38 -1.04 -2.08
C ASN A 5 -12.86 -1.70 -0.77
N ILE A 6 -13.23 -2.98 -0.83
CA ILE A 6 -13.63 -3.75 0.36
C ILE A 6 -12.45 -3.88 1.32
N GLY A 7 -11.27 -4.30 0.84
CA GLY A 7 -10.09 -4.42 1.70
C GLY A 7 -9.65 -3.09 2.32
N ASN A 8 -9.73 -2.00 1.54
CA ASN A 8 -9.46 -0.66 2.01
C ASN A 8 -10.44 -0.22 3.12
N ALA A 9 -11.73 -0.49 2.95
CA ALA A 9 -12.75 -0.16 3.95
C ALA A 9 -12.50 -0.87 5.29
N PHE A 10 -12.24 -2.18 5.28
CA PHE A 10 -11.93 -2.92 6.50
C PHE A 10 -10.67 -2.41 7.22
N SER A 11 -9.62 -2.12 6.44
CA SER A 11 -8.36 -1.60 6.99
C SER A 11 -8.56 -0.21 7.62
N GLN A 12 -9.26 0.70 6.93
CA GLN A 12 -9.52 2.04 7.45
C GLN A 12 -10.42 2.02 8.69
N THR A 13 -11.47 1.20 8.72
CA THR A 13 -12.37 1.09 9.88
C THR A 13 -11.62 0.57 11.11
N SER A 14 -10.84 -0.49 10.97
CA SER A 14 -10.07 -1.05 12.10
C SER A 14 -9.01 -0.08 12.63
N LEU A 15 -8.30 0.63 11.75
CA LEU A 15 -7.34 1.67 12.15
C LEU A 15 -8.01 2.85 12.85
N THR A 16 -9.15 3.31 12.31
CA THR A 16 -9.92 4.43 12.89
C THR A 16 -10.37 4.10 14.30
N GLU A 17 -10.89 2.89 14.52
CA GLU A 17 -11.34 2.43 15.84
C GLU A 17 -10.17 2.27 16.82
N SER A 18 -9.04 1.73 16.36
CA SER A 18 -7.85 1.59 17.18
C SER A 18 -7.30 2.95 17.64
N VAL A 19 -7.33 3.96 16.77
CA VAL A 19 -6.84 5.31 17.09
C VAL A 19 -7.84 6.06 17.94
N SER A 20 -9.13 6.02 17.61
CA SER A 20 -10.19 6.71 18.35
C SER A 20 -10.28 6.24 19.81
N SER A 21 -10.13 4.92 20.05
CA SER A 21 -10.15 4.32 21.40
C SER A 21 -8.93 4.66 22.26
N THR A 22 -7.83 5.13 21.65
CA THR A 22 -6.61 5.52 22.37
C THR A 22 -6.62 7.01 22.76
N ILE A 23 -7.52 7.82 22.19
CA ILE A 23 -7.57 9.27 22.39
C ILE A 23 -8.62 9.62 23.46
N HIS A 24 -8.27 10.53 24.38
CA HIS A 24 -9.21 11.06 25.36
C HIS A 24 -10.38 11.83 24.70
N GLU A 25 -11.60 11.64 25.22
CA GLU A 25 -12.84 12.20 24.64
C GLU A 25 -12.79 13.71 24.36
N ASN A 26 -12.09 14.47 25.20
CA ASN A 26 -11.93 15.92 25.06
C ASN A 26 -11.06 16.35 23.85
N GLN A 27 -10.35 15.42 23.22
CA GLN A 27 -9.41 15.72 22.12
C GLN A 27 -9.61 14.86 20.88
N ILE A 28 -10.71 14.09 20.80
CA ILE A 28 -11.00 13.19 19.66
C ILE A 28 -10.97 13.95 18.33
N GLY A 29 -11.54 15.16 18.26
CA GLY A 29 -11.55 15.95 17.03
C GLY A 29 -10.14 16.33 16.53
N ILE A 30 -9.24 16.69 17.44
CA ILE A 30 -7.86 17.04 17.11
C ILE A 30 -7.08 15.77 16.73
N GLY A 31 -7.20 14.71 17.53
CA GLY A 31 -6.48 13.46 17.28
C GLY A 31 -6.90 12.78 15.97
N MET A 32 -8.20 12.74 15.68
CA MET A 32 -8.72 12.23 14.40
C MET A 32 -8.34 13.14 13.21
N GLY A 33 -8.26 14.45 13.43
CA GLY A 33 -7.76 15.40 12.43
C GLY A 33 -6.30 15.11 12.05
N VAL A 34 -5.42 14.94 13.04
CA VAL A 34 -4.01 14.59 12.83
C VAL A 34 -3.87 13.22 12.16
N PHE A 35 -4.66 12.23 12.59
CA PHE A 35 -4.70 10.91 11.95
C PHE A 35 -5.05 10.99 10.46
N ASN A 36 -6.12 11.72 10.10
CA ASN A 36 -6.53 11.89 8.71
C ASN A 36 -5.49 12.64 7.87
N LEU A 37 -4.83 13.66 8.43
CA LEU A 37 -3.72 14.33 7.77
C LEU A 37 -2.53 13.38 7.53
N GLY A 38 -2.22 12.51 8.49
CA GLY A 38 -1.20 11.48 8.34
C GLY A 38 -1.53 10.51 7.21
N LEU A 39 -2.78 10.03 7.15
CA LEU A 39 -3.25 9.17 6.05
C LEU A 39 -3.17 9.87 4.69
N PHE A 40 -3.56 11.15 4.63
CA PHE A 40 -3.48 11.95 3.41
C PHE A 40 -2.05 12.08 2.91
N ILE A 41 -1.11 12.48 3.78
CA ILE A 41 0.31 12.60 3.44
C ILE A 41 0.87 11.25 2.97
N ALA A 42 0.51 10.15 3.63
CA ALA A 42 0.95 8.81 3.22
C ALA A 42 0.49 8.44 1.80
N GLN A 43 -0.75 8.80 1.44
CA GLN A 43 -1.28 8.58 0.08
C GLN A 43 -0.57 9.44 -0.96
N GLU A 44 -0.32 10.72 -0.66
CA GLU A 44 0.40 11.61 -1.56
C GLU A 44 1.85 11.19 -1.77
N LEU A 45 2.54 10.75 -0.70
CA LEU A 45 3.89 10.21 -0.80
C LEU A 45 3.93 8.95 -1.67
N GLY A 46 2.99 8.01 -1.47
CA GLY A 46 2.87 6.82 -2.31
C GLY A 46 2.65 7.19 -3.79
N THR A 47 1.79 8.16 -4.05
CA THR A 47 1.51 8.66 -5.40
C THR A 47 2.72 9.36 -6.02
N SER A 48 3.44 10.17 -5.26
CA SER A 48 4.65 10.88 -5.70
C SER A 48 5.78 9.91 -6.05
N VAL A 49 5.99 8.87 -5.23
CA VAL A 49 6.95 7.80 -5.52
C VAL A 49 6.55 7.06 -6.79
N ALA A 50 5.27 6.69 -6.94
CA ALA A 50 4.77 6.03 -8.15
C ALA A 50 4.97 6.91 -9.40
N ALA A 51 4.69 8.21 -9.32
CA ALA A 51 4.91 9.17 -10.41
C ALA A 51 6.40 9.25 -10.78
N LYS A 52 7.28 9.35 -9.79
CA LYS A 52 8.73 9.43 -10.03
C LYS A 52 9.30 8.13 -10.63
N LEU A 53 8.71 6.99 -10.29
CA LEU A 53 9.06 5.70 -10.90
C LEU A 53 8.62 5.60 -12.37
N LEU A 54 7.60 6.34 -12.78
CA LEU A 54 7.20 6.44 -14.19
C LEU A 54 8.15 7.35 -14.99
N ASP A 55 8.72 8.38 -14.38
CA ASP A 55 9.65 9.31 -15.04
C ASP A 55 11.06 8.73 -15.27
N VAL A 56 11.47 7.70 -14.52
CA VAL A 56 12.78 7.08 -14.71
C VAL A 56 12.84 6.25 -15.99
N SER A 57 13.58 6.78 -16.98
CA SER A 57 13.80 6.15 -18.29
C SER A 57 14.54 4.80 -18.24
N PHE A 58 15.03 4.37 -17.07
CA PHE A 58 15.66 3.06 -16.88
C PHE A 58 14.69 1.89 -17.10
N LEU A 59 13.38 2.14 -17.05
CA LEU A 59 12.34 1.13 -17.31
C LEU A 59 11.88 1.07 -18.77
N ASN A 60 12.52 1.80 -19.69
CA ASN A 60 12.27 1.70 -21.15
C ASN A 60 13.02 0.52 -21.80
N PHE A 61 13.23 -0.58 -21.08
CA PHE A 61 13.72 -1.81 -21.69
C PHE A 61 12.54 -2.68 -22.15
N PRO A 62 12.57 -3.20 -23.39
CA PRO A 62 11.52 -4.08 -23.90
C PRO A 62 11.62 -5.45 -23.21
N PHE A 63 11.02 -5.54 -22.02
CA PHE A 63 11.00 -6.79 -21.25
C PHE A 63 10.01 -7.82 -21.84
N HIS A 64 9.05 -7.36 -22.65
CA HIS A 64 8.01 -8.22 -23.24
C HIS A 64 7.74 -7.93 -24.73
N PRO A 65 7.67 -8.97 -25.60
CA PRO A 65 7.35 -8.84 -27.02
C PRO A 65 5.87 -8.56 -27.32
N PHE A 66 5.02 -8.37 -26.29
CA PHE A 66 3.57 -8.18 -26.43
C PHE A 66 3.10 -6.73 -26.55
N PHE A 67 3.98 -5.73 -26.39
CA PHE A 67 3.59 -4.33 -26.46
C PHE A 67 4.29 -3.62 -27.63
N LEU A 68 3.48 -3.04 -28.52
CA LEU A 68 3.88 -2.49 -29.82
C LEU A 68 4.19 -0.98 -29.81
N THR A 69 4.12 -0.30 -28.66
CA THR A 69 4.36 1.16 -28.56
C THR A 69 5.28 1.50 -27.39
N GLU A 70 6.33 2.28 -27.65
CA GLU A 70 7.40 2.60 -26.69
C GLU A 70 6.89 3.26 -25.39
N GLN A 71 5.82 4.04 -25.46
CA GLN A 71 5.20 4.68 -24.28
C GLN A 71 4.56 3.68 -23.30
N SER A 72 4.20 2.47 -23.74
CA SER A 72 3.53 1.50 -22.87
C SER A 72 4.51 0.72 -21.99
N PHE A 73 5.81 0.72 -22.29
CA PHE A 73 6.79 -0.11 -21.58
C PHE A 73 7.04 0.37 -20.15
N ALA A 74 7.18 1.69 -19.95
CA ALA A 74 7.39 2.28 -18.63
C ALA A 74 6.24 1.95 -17.65
N TYR A 75 4.98 2.13 -18.10
CA TYR A 75 3.80 1.84 -17.28
C TYR A 75 3.69 0.36 -16.91
N THR A 76 3.94 -0.55 -17.85
CA THR A 76 3.91 -2.00 -17.59
C THR A 76 4.99 -2.42 -16.60
N ASN A 77 6.22 -1.95 -16.81
CA ASN A 77 7.36 -2.35 -15.98
C ASN A 77 7.25 -1.81 -14.54
N VAL A 78 6.79 -0.56 -14.36
CA VAL A 78 6.49 0.00 -13.02
C VAL A 78 5.39 -0.79 -12.33
N THR A 79 4.32 -1.14 -13.06
CA THR A 79 3.20 -1.90 -12.49
C THR A 79 3.62 -3.30 -12.06
N LEU A 80 4.45 -3.98 -12.85
CA LEU A 80 5.03 -5.27 -12.48
C LEU A 80 5.92 -5.19 -11.25
N PHE A 81 6.79 -4.18 -11.17
CA PHE A 81 7.64 -3.95 -10.01
C PHE A 81 6.82 -3.69 -8.73
N MET A 82 5.76 -2.87 -8.83
CA MET A 82 4.82 -2.66 -7.72
C MET A 82 4.10 -3.96 -7.31
N LEU A 83 3.72 -4.79 -8.28
CA LEU A 83 3.09 -6.08 -8.02
C LEU A 83 4.03 -7.04 -7.28
N GLU A 84 5.31 -7.10 -7.66
CA GLU A 84 6.31 -7.91 -6.95
C GLU A 84 6.48 -7.48 -5.49
N ILE A 85 6.50 -6.17 -5.23
CA ILE A 85 6.56 -5.64 -3.85
C ILE A 85 5.33 -6.08 -3.04
N ILE A 86 4.13 -6.02 -3.64
CA ILE A 86 2.90 -6.45 -2.98
C ILE A 86 2.94 -7.95 -2.67
N LEU A 87 3.39 -8.77 -3.63
CA LEU A 87 3.51 -10.22 -3.43
C LEU A 87 4.55 -10.55 -2.36
N TYR A 88 5.69 -9.86 -2.35
CA TYR A 88 6.72 -10.02 -1.33
C TYR A 88 6.22 -9.63 0.07
N SER A 89 5.50 -8.51 0.18
CA SER A 89 4.86 -8.08 1.43
C SER A 89 3.84 -9.10 1.94
N ALA A 90 2.95 -9.58 1.05
CA ALA A 90 1.95 -10.59 1.40
C ALA A 90 2.60 -11.91 1.83
N PHE A 91 3.66 -12.32 1.12
CA PHE A 91 4.48 -13.47 1.49
C PHE A 91 5.07 -13.28 2.89
N MET A 92 5.77 -12.17 3.14
CA MET A 92 6.37 -11.89 4.45
C MET A 92 5.31 -11.92 5.57
N TYR A 93 4.16 -11.28 5.36
CA TYR A 93 3.05 -11.30 6.31
C TYR A 93 2.55 -12.71 6.63
N PHE A 94 2.39 -13.57 5.61
CA PHE A 94 1.94 -14.94 5.80
C PHE A 94 2.96 -15.77 6.60
N PHE A 95 4.25 -15.59 6.35
CA PHE A 95 5.31 -16.29 7.09
C PHE A 95 5.41 -15.83 8.55
N VAL A 96 5.33 -14.52 8.79
CA VAL A 96 5.36 -13.95 10.14
C VAL A 96 4.11 -14.36 10.94
N SER A 97 2.93 -14.28 10.35
CA SER A 97 1.68 -14.66 11.02
C SER A 97 1.66 -16.15 11.35
N ARG A 98 2.21 -17.00 10.47
CA ARG A 98 2.38 -18.43 10.77
C ARG A 98 3.31 -18.68 11.95
N ARG A 99 4.41 -17.93 12.08
CA ARG A 99 5.31 -18.05 13.25
C ARG A 99 4.62 -17.65 14.55
N ALA A 100 3.88 -16.54 14.55
CA ALA A 100 3.18 -16.06 15.74
C ALA A 100 2.10 -17.03 16.27
N ILE A 101 1.48 -17.83 15.39
CA ILE A 101 0.51 -18.86 15.79
C ILE A 101 1.21 -20.09 16.41
N VAL A 102 2.40 -20.46 15.91
CA VAL A 102 3.14 -21.62 16.42
C VAL A 102 3.73 -21.36 17.81
N GLU A 103 4.17 -20.14 18.11
CA GLU A 103 4.69 -19.78 19.44
C GLU A 103 3.63 -19.66 20.54
N ASN A 104 2.35 -19.47 20.20
CA ASN A 104 1.25 -19.44 21.19
C ASN A 104 0.73 -20.84 21.56
N PHE A 105 1.26 -21.92 20.95
CA PHE A 105 0.85 -23.31 21.18
C PHE A 105 1.94 -24.20 21.80
N VAL A 106 3.08 -23.63 22.19
CA VAL A 106 4.15 -24.30 22.96
C VAL A 106 4.21 -23.69 24.36
#